data_AF-A0A0D7AC53-F1
#
_entry.id   AF-A0A0D7AC53-F1
#
_cell.length_a   1.000
_cell.length_b   1.000
_cell.length_c   1.000
_cell.angle_alpha   90.00
_cell.angle_beta   90.00
_cell.angle_gamma   90.00
#
_symmetry.space_group_name_H-M   'P 1'
#
loop_
_entity.id
_entity.type
_entity.pdbx_description
1 polymer ?
#
loop_
_entity_poly.entity_id
_entity_poly.type
_entity_poly.pdbx_seq_one_letter_code
_entity_poly.pdbx_strand_id
1 'polypeptide(L)'
;MPERAASETDFVSFKSSRDTVSDAARSGMVIEILSVPWGVNSVEEVESVLDGGCQIVAMSKNCASNLGIAWNPDECVNLQSANGVEDKTLGLARDVLFQFYDMTIYLQCHIVDTPAYDVLLGCPFYELTTAVTCSFMSGEESLTLKDPNNGRRLTFPTFRRGQAHYKAASYACAEFDEVEGPATGFQQTLA
;
A
#
# COMPACT_ATOMS: atom_id res chain seq x y z
N MET A 1 36.79 29.22 -3.93
CA MET A 1 36.16 27.95 -4.27
C MET A 1 35.82 27.25 -2.97
N PRO A 2 34.55 27.18 -2.51
CA PRO A 2 34.18 26.19 -1.53
C PRO A 2 33.67 24.92 -2.22
N GLU A 3 34.06 23.84 -1.58
CA GLU A 3 33.90 22.43 -1.85
C GLU A 3 32.42 22.04 -1.94
N ARG A 4 32.04 21.25 -2.96
CA ARG A 4 30.70 20.67 -3.08
C ARG A 4 30.47 19.75 -1.88
N ALA A 5 29.53 20.12 -1.01
CA ALA A 5 28.95 19.19 -0.06
C ALA A 5 28.38 17.99 -0.83
N ALA A 6 28.78 16.78 -0.43
CA ALA A 6 28.13 15.56 -0.86
C ALA A 6 26.65 15.65 -0.45
N SER A 7 25.76 15.39 -1.41
CA SER A 7 24.31 15.34 -1.18
C SER A 7 24.00 14.36 -0.07
N GLU A 8 23.39 14.85 1.01
CA GLU A 8 22.67 14.03 1.98
C GLU A 8 21.70 13.17 1.17
N THR A 9 21.96 11.86 1.11
CA THR A 9 21.12 10.97 0.31
C THR A 9 20.04 10.49 1.25
N ASP A 10 18.88 11.14 1.22
CA ASP A 10 17.77 10.81 2.09
C ASP A 10 17.35 9.35 1.87
N PHE A 11 17.49 8.53 2.92
CA PHE A 11 17.02 7.15 2.90
C PHE A 11 15.54 7.09 3.24
N VAL A 12 14.81 6.25 2.53
CA VAL A 12 13.39 6.02 2.80
C VAL A 12 13.23 4.72 3.57
N SER A 13 12.43 4.78 4.65
CA SER A 13 12.17 3.62 5.51
C SER A 13 11.43 2.52 4.73
N PHE A 14 11.94 1.30 4.81
CA PHE A 14 11.51 0.17 4.01
C PHE A 14 11.57 -1.16 4.77
N LYS A 15 10.62 -2.07 4.55
CA LYS A 15 10.73 -3.44 5.08
C LYS A 15 11.49 -4.35 4.14
N SER A 16 12.67 -4.76 4.57
CA SER A 16 13.48 -5.75 3.84
C SER A 16 12.81 -7.13 3.88
N SER A 17 13.11 -7.95 2.87
CA SER A 17 12.77 -9.37 2.80
C SER A 17 13.05 -10.13 4.12
N ARG A 18 14.15 -9.80 4.82
CA ARG A 18 14.51 -10.43 6.11
C ARG A 18 13.69 -9.94 7.31
N ASP A 19 13.15 -8.72 7.27
CA ASP A 19 12.26 -8.19 8.32
C ASP A 19 10.86 -8.82 8.24
N THR A 20 10.48 -9.31 7.06
CA THR A 20 9.21 -9.99 6.85
C THR A 20 9.15 -11.39 7.48
N VAL A 21 10.28 -11.95 7.92
CA VAL A 21 10.36 -13.30 8.50
C VAL A 21 10.03 -13.29 10.00
N SER A 22 10.13 -12.15 10.69
CA SER A 22 9.98 -12.11 12.15
C SER A 22 8.65 -11.54 12.67
N ASP A 23 8.11 -10.38 12.26
CA ASP A 23 7.05 -9.81 13.13
C ASP A 23 5.94 -8.87 12.59
N ALA A 24 5.92 -8.39 11.33
CA ALA A 24 5.14 -7.17 11.05
C ALA A 24 4.32 -7.03 9.74
N ALA A 25 3.97 -8.13 9.06
CA ALA A 25 2.99 -8.11 7.96
C ALA A 25 1.78 -8.96 8.35
N ARG A 26 1.01 -8.50 9.36
CA ARG A 26 -0.12 -9.26 9.93
C ARG A 26 -1.33 -9.33 9.00
N SER A 27 -1.41 -8.42 8.04
CA SER A 27 -2.56 -8.24 7.17
C SER A 27 -2.12 -8.02 5.72
N GLY A 28 -2.52 -8.93 4.84
CA GLY A 28 -2.46 -8.82 3.40
C GLY A 28 -3.87 -8.72 2.79
N MET A 29 -3.92 -8.18 1.58
CA MET A 29 -5.15 -8.02 0.82
C MET A 29 -4.89 -8.35 -0.65
N VAL A 30 -5.82 -9.03 -1.31
CA VAL A 30 -5.76 -9.25 -2.75
C VAL A 30 -6.28 -8.00 -3.45
N ILE A 31 -5.50 -7.50 -4.39
CA ILE A 31 -5.79 -6.32 -5.18
C ILE A 31 -5.74 -6.67 -6.66
N GLU A 32 -6.52 -5.99 -7.47
CA GLU A 32 -6.40 -6.10 -8.92
C GLU A 32 -5.50 -4.96 -9.41
N ILE A 33 -4.48 -5.31 -10.19
CA ILE A 33 -3.62 -4.34 -10.85
C ILE A 33 -3.94 -4.37 -12.34
N LEU A 34 -4.36 -3.23 -12.85
CA LEU A 34 -4.63 -3.07 -14.27
C LEU A 34 -3.41 -2.42 -14.93
N SER A 35 -2.85 -3.13 -15.90
CA SER A 35 -1.83 -2.60 -16.78
C SER A 35 -2.37 -2.47 -18.19
N VAL A 36 -2.02 -1.38 -18.87
CA VAL A 36 -2.48 -1.08 -20.24
C VAL A 36 -1.28 -0.87 -21.18
N PRO A 37 -0.38 -1.86 -21.33
CA PRO A 37 0.67 -1.75 -22.32
C PRO A 37 0.06 -1.88 -23.73
N TRP A 38 0.33 -0.89 -24.59
CA TRP A 38 0.06 -0.95 -26.03
C TRP A 38 -1.37 -1.37 -26.44
N GLY A 39 -2.38 -1.02 -25.64
CA GLY A 39 -3.80 -1.24 -25.96
C GLY A 39 -4.36 -2.61 -25.59
N VAL A 40 -3.64 -3.42 -24.80
CA VAL A 40 -4.19 -4.64 -24.17
C VAL A 40 -4.29 -4.40 -22.67
N ASN A 41 -5.51 -4.44 -22.13
CA ASN A 41 -5.72 -4.42 -20.69
C ASN A 41 -5.39 -5.80 -20.12
N SER A 42 -4.31 -5.92 -19.34
CA SER A 42 -4.03 -7.09 -18.51
C SER A 42 -4.41 -6.77 -17.07
N VAL A 43 -5.32 -7.54 -16.50
CA VAL A 43 -5.69 -7.48 -15.08
C VAL A 43 -5.12 -8.72 -14.41
N GLU A 44 -4.37 -8.53 -13.34
CA GLU A 44 -3.87 -9.63 -12.50
C GLU A 44 -4.28 -9.38 -11.05
N GLU A 45 -4.75 -10.44 -10.38
CA GLU A 45 -4.94 -10.44 -8.93
C GLU A 45 -3.58 -10.63 -8.25
N VAL A 46 -3.20 -9.70 -7.41
CA VAL A 46 -1.90 -9.68 -6.72
C VAL A 46 -2.11 -9.60 -5.21
N GLU A 47 -1.39 -10.43 -4.44
CA GLU A 47 -1.36 -10.31 -2.99
C GLU A 47 -0.50 -9.09 -2.60
N SER A 48 -1.10 -8.17 -1.85
CA SER A 48 -0.42 -6.99 -1.32
C SER A 48 -0.21 -7.08 0.19
N VAL A 49 0.92 -6.56 0.64
CA VAL A 49 1.24 -6.38 2.07
C VAL A 49 0.85 -4.97 2.48
N LEU A 50 0.07 -4.84 3.56
CA LEU A 50 -0.30 -3.55 4.11
C LEU A 50 0.71 -3.12 5.18
N ASP A 51 1.34 -1.96 5.00
CA ASP A 51 2.34 -1.46 5.95
C ASP A 51 2.37 0.07 6.03
N GLY A 52 1.49 0.65 6.85
CA GLY A 52 1.46 2.10 7.08
C GLY A 52 2.76 2.70 7.66
N GLY A 53 3.70 1.88 8.14
CA GLY A 53 5.01 2.33 8.60
C GLY A 53 6.05 2.50 7.47
N CYS A 54 5.80 1.93 6.28
CA CYS A 54 6.67 2.11 5.12
C CYS A 54 6.34 3.41 4.40
N GLN A 55 7.35 4.17 4.00
CA GLN A 55 7.15 5.48 3.37
C GLN A 55 6.96 5.43 1.84
N ILE A 56 6.93 4.23 1.26
CA ILE A 56 6.73 4.02 -0.19
C ILE A 56 5.64 2.99 -0.46
N VAL A 57 5.06 3.08 -1.66
CA VAL A 57 4.43 1.92 -2.30
C VAL A 57 5.50 1.24 -3.15
N ALA A 58 5.64 -0.07 -3.01
CA ALA A 58 6.67 -0.84 -3.70
C ALA A 58 6.08 -2.05 -4.42
N MET A 59 6.68 -2.40 -5.55
CA MET A 59 6.31 -3.55 -6.38
C MET A 59 7.55 -4.36 -6.74
N SER A 60 7.44 -5.69 -6.75
CA SER A 60 8.54 -6.55 -7.20
C SER A 60 8.77 -6.37 -8.70
N LYS A 61 10.03 -6.42 -9.13
CA LYS A 61 10.39 -6.41 -10.56
C LYS A 61 9.70 -7.52 -11.33
N ASN A 62 9.54 -8.69 -10.71
CA ASN A 62 8.84 -9.82 -11.31
C ASN A 62 7.37 -9.49 -11.59
N CYS A 63 6.65 -8.95 -10.59
CA CYS A 63 5.28 -8.49 -10.74
C CYS A 63 5.16 -7.38 -11.81
N ALA A 64 6.01 -6.35 -11.74
CA ALA A 64 6.02 -5.26 -12.72
C ALA A 64 6.28 -5.76 -14.15
N SER A 65 7.20 -6.72 -14.32
CA SER A 65 7.51 -7.30 -15.63
C SER A 65 6.38 -8.16 -16.16
N ASN A 66 5.73 -8.96 -15.31
CA ASN A 66 4.58 -9.80 -15.68
C ASN A 66 3.39 -8.95 -16.13
N LEU A 67 3.15 -7.84 -15.44
CA LEU A 67 2.13 -6.86 -15.78
C LEU A 67 2.53 -5.95 -16.95
N GLY A 68 3.78 -5.99 -17.43
CA GLY A 68 4.27 -5.08 -18.47
C GLY A 68 4.29 -3.60 -18.04
N ILE A 69 4.43 -3.33 -16.74
CA ILE A 69 4.53 -1.97 -16.18
C ILE A 69 5.93 -1.44 -16.45
N ALA A 70 6.01 -0.27 -17.11
CA ALA A 70 7.26 0.44 -17.31
C ALA A 70 7.61 1.31 -16.09
N TRP A 71 8.90 1.44 -15.80
CA TRP A 71 9.42 2.33 -14.76
C TRP A 71 10.58 3.17 -15.28
N ASN A 72 10.78 4.34 -14.67
CA ASN A 72 11.94 5.19 -14.95
C ASN A 72 13.13 4.76 -14.07
N PRO A 73 14.24 4.23 -14.64
CA PRO A 73 15.41 3.83 -13.87
C PRO A 73 16.22 5.01 -13.32
N ASP A 74 15.96 6.24 -13.75
CA ASP A 74 16.64 7.43 -13.21
C ASP A 74 16.03 7.89 -11.89
N GLU A 75 14.86 7.36 -11.51
CA GLU A 75 14.12 7.74 -10.31
C GLU A 75 14.20 6.67 -9.22
N CYS A 76 15.44 6.30 -8.92
CA CYS A 76 15.73 5.41 -7.82
C CYS A 76 15.74 6.14 -6.48
N VAL A 77 15.34 5.42 -5.44
CA VAL A 77 15.42 5.87 -4.05
C VAL A 77 16.24 4.86 -3.26
N ASN A 78 17.04 5.37 -2.32
CA ASN A 78 17.77 4.53 -1.38
C ASN A 78 16.82 4.09 -0.26
N LEU A 79 16.83 2.80 0.03
CA LEU A 79 15.99 2.17 1.02
C LEU A 79 16.83 1.83 2.24
N GLN A 80 16.26 2.03 3.43
CA GLN A 80 16.88 1.58 4.67
C GLN A 80 15.88 0.80 5.49
N SER A 81 16.28 -0.41 5.88
CA SER A 81 15.54 -1.25 6.81
C SER A 81 15.79 -0.87 8.26
N ALA A 82 14.84 -1.23 9.13
CA ALA A 82 15.00 -1.18 10.58
C ALA A 82 16.24 -1.95 11.09
N ASN A 83 16.73 -2.94 10.34
CA ASN A 83 17.94 -3.70 10.66
C ASN A 83 19.24 -3.07 10.11
N GLY A 84 19.15 -1.89 9.48
CA GLY A 84 20.28 -1.18 8.89
C GLY A 84 20.72 -1.70 7.52
N VAL A 85 20.00 -2.65 6.91
CA VAL A 85 20.23 -3.05 5.52
C VAL A 85 19.83 -1.92 4.60
N GLU A 86 20.81 -1.45 3.83
CA GLU A 86 20.63 -0.50 2.75
C GLU A 86 20.35 -1.27 1.45
N ASP A 87 19.36 -0.79 0.71
CA ASP A 87 19.00 -1.30 -0.61
C ASP A 87 18.65 -0.12 -1.52
N LYS A 88 18.38 -0.38 -2.80
CA LYS A 88 18.00 0.66 -3.76
C LYS A 88 16.90 0.16 -4.69
N THR A 89 15.92 1.02 -4.95
CA THR A 89 14.89 0.72 -5.94
C THR A 89 15.49 0.73 -7.35
N LEU A 90 14.93 -0.08 -8.25
CA LEU A 90 15.28 -0.11 -9.67
C LEU A 90 14.74 1.10 -10.45
N GLY A 91 13.79 1.83 -9.89
CA GLY A 91 13.19 3.02 -10.47
C GLY A 91 11.78 3.28 -9.96
N LEU A 92 11.08 4.22 -10.59
CA LEU A 92 9.70 4.60 -10.28
C LEU A 92 8.75 4.32 -11.45
N ALA A 93 7.70 3.55 -11.20
CA ALA A 93 6.55 3.42 -12.07
C ALA A 93 5.49 4.46 -11.65
N ARG A 94 5.07 5.29 -12.60
CA ARG A 94 4.10 6.36 -12.34
C ARG A 94 2.68 5.95 -12.66
N ASP A 95 1.75 6.46 -11.88
CA ASP A 95 0.31 6.38 -12.14
C ASP A 95 -0.15 4.94 -12.42
N VAL A 96 0.38 3.99 -11.63
CA VAL A 96 -0.03 2.59 -11.72
C VAL A 96 -1.43 2.47 -11.16
N LEU A 97 -2.32 1.83 -11.90
CA LEU A 97 -3.73 1.71 -11.56
C LEU A 97 -3.96 0.48 -10.66
N PHE A 98 -4.43 0.75 -9.44
CA PHE A 98 -4.86 -0.23 -8.47
C PHE A 98 -6.38 -0.20 -8.37
N GLN A 99 -6.98 -1.37 -8.48
CA GLN A 99 -8.41 -1.54 -8.35
C GLN A 99 -8.74 -2.33 -7.07
N PHE A 100 -9.55 -1.71 -6.23
CA PHE A 100 -10.06 -2.25 -4.98
C PHE A 100 -11.57 -2.36 -5.12
N TYR A 101 -12.06 -3.50 -5.61
CA TYR A 101 -13.47 -3.66 -5.99
C TYR A 101 -13.88 -2.64 -7.08
N ASP A 102 -14.72 -1.65 -6.76
CA ASP A 102 -15.14 -0.59 -7.68
C ASP A 102 -14.37 0.73 -7.49
N MET A 103 -13.40 0.77 -6.56
CA MET A 103 -12.55 1.94 -6.32
C MET A 103 -11.26 1.86 -7.13
N THR A 104 -11.00 2.89 -7.93
CA THR A 104 -9.78 3.03 -8.74
C THR A 104 -8.83 4.06 -8.12
N ILE A 105 -7.59 3.65 -7.89
CA ILE A 105 -6.55 4.48 -7.28
C ILE A 105 -5.29 4.44 -8.14
N TYR A 106 -4.68 5.59 -8.38
CA TYR A 106 -3.40 5.71 -9.06
C TYR A 106 -2.29 5.90 -8.03
N LEU A 107 -1.29 5.02 -8.02
CA LEU A 107 -0.18 5.06 -7.08
C LEU A 107 1.17 5.13 -7.80
N GLN A 108 2.09 5.88 -7.20
CA GLN A 108 3.50 5.90 -7.57
C GLN A 108 4.18 4.69 -6.95
N CYS A 109 4.70 3.77 -7.76
CA CYS A 109 5.23 2.49 -7.30
C CYS A 109 6.74 2.40 -7.53
N HIS A 110 7.49 2.22 -6.45
CA HIS A 110 8.92 1.96 -6.54
C HIS A 110 9.17 0.49 -6.86
N ILE A 111 9.95 0.23 -7.92
CA ILE A 111 10.26 -1.15 -8.33
C ILE A 111 11.45 -1.66 -7.53
N VAL A 112 11.34 -2.86 -6.95
CA VAL A 112 12.39 -3.49 -6.14
C VAL A 112 12.76 -4.84 -6.77
N ASP A 113 14.05 -5.17 -6.85
CA ASP A 113 14.53 -6.32 -7.64
C ASP A 113 14.07 -7.67 -7.07
N THR A 114 14.36 -7.94 -5.80
CA THR A 114 14.07 -9.25 -5.16
C THR A 114 13.42 -9.12 -3.77
N PRO A 115 12.30 -8.37 -3.63
CA PRO A 115 11.56 -8.32 -2.36
C PRO A 115 10.87 -9.65 -2.06
N ALA A 116 10.44 -9.85 -0.81
CA ALA A 116 9.69 -11.04 -0.42
C ALA A 116 8.18 -10.96 -0.77
N TYR A 117 7.71 -9.84 -1.30
CA TYR A 117 6.31 -9.57 -1.59
C TYR A 117 6.17 -9.11 -3.04
N ASP A 118 4.99 -9.28 -3.62
CA ASP A 118 4.71 -8.76 -4.96
C ASP A 118 4.37 -7.27 -4.91
N VAL A 119 3.54 -6.86 -3.95
CA VAL A 119 3.23 -5.45 -3.68
C VAL A 119 3.29 -5.16 -2.19
N LEU A 120 3.80 -3.97 -1.85
CA LEU A 120 3.73 -3.38 -0.51
C LEU A 120 3.02 -2.02 -0.61
N LEU A 121 1.93 -1.88 0.15
CA LEU A 121 1.14 -0.66 0.25
C LEU A 121 1.54 0.10 1.51
N GLY A 122 2.36 1.14 1.31
CA GLY A 122 2.86 1.99 2.39
C GLY A 122 2.00 3.22 2.69
N CYS A 123 2.58 4.13 3.46
CA CYS A 123 2.01 5.41 3.88
C CYS A 123 1.32 6.18 2.74
N PRO A 124 1.88 6.31 1.51
CA PRO A 124 1.19 7.02 0.43
C PRO A 124 -0.20 6.44 0.09
N PHE A 125 -0.37 5.11 0.17
CA PHE A 125 -1.66 4.48 -0.01
C PHE A 125 -2.62 4.78 1.15
N TYR A 126 -2.13 4.68 2.38
CA TYR A 126 -2.93 4.94 3.58
C TYR A 126 -3.40 6.39 3.64
N GLU A 127 -2.54 7.34 3.32
CA GLU A 127 -2.88 8.77 3.27
C GLU A 127 -3.91 9.06 2.19
N LEU A 128 -3.68 8.56 0.97
CA LEU A 128 -4.56 8.81 -0.18
C LEU A 128 -5.98 8.28 0.05
N THR A 129 -6.10 7.12 0.69
CA THR A 129 -7.39 6.47 0.96
C THR A 129 -7.94 6.75 2.35
N THR A 130 -7.24 7.53 3.19
CA THR A 130 -7.57 7.66 4.62
C THR A 130 -7.83 6.27 5.25
N ALA A 131 -6.98 5.30 4.93
CA ALA A 131 -7.23 3.91 5.30
C ALA A 131 -7.17 3.70 6.82
N VAL A 132 -8.10 2.89 7.33
CA VAL A 132 -8.16 2.50 8.75
C VAL A 132 -8.18 0.99 8.86
N THR A 133 -7.24 0.44 9.63
CA THR A 133 -7.21 -0.98 9.97
C THR A 133 -7.86 -1.19 11.33
N CYS A 134 -8.83 -2.11 11.41
CA CYS A 134 -9.49 -2.50 12.63
C CYS A 134 -9.17 -3.95 12.95
N SER A 135 -8.52 -4.20 14.08
CA SER A 135 -8.28 -5.55 14.59
C SER A 135 -9.36 -5.90 15.62
N PHE A 136 -10.05 -7.01 15.40
CA PHE A 136 -11.10 -7.50 16.29
C PHE A 136 -10.52 -8.48 17.32
N MET A 137 -11.17 -8.58 18.49
CA MET A 137 -10.79 -9.53 19.55
C MET A 137 -10.87 -11.00 19.10
N SER A 138 -11.63 -11.29 18.04
CA SER A 138 -11.67 -12.60 17.37
C SER A 138 -10.37 -12.95 16.64
N GLY A 139 -9.45 -11.99 16.47
CA GLY A 139 -8.23 -12.13 15.67
C GLY A 139 -8.43 -11.87 14.18
N GLU A 140 -9.65 -11.50 13.76
CA GLU A 140 -9.94 -11.00 12.42
C GLU A 140 -9.48 -9.54 12.30
N GLU A 141 -9.07 -9.14 11.10
CA GLU A 141 -8.68 -7.77 10.80
C GLU A 141 -9.42 -7.30 9.55
N SER A 142 -9.89 -6.04 9.56
CA SER A 142 -10.51 -5.41 8.40
C SER A 142 -9.79 -4.11 8.04
N LEU A 143 -9.78 -3.81 6.74
CA LEU A 143 -9.28 -2.55 6.19
C LEU A 143 -10.45 -1.75 5.62
N THR A 144 -10.67 -0.54 6.13
CA THR A 144 -11.62 0.40 5.55
C THR A 144 -10.87 1.44 4.74
N LEU A 145 -11.22 1.58 3.46
CA LEU A 145 -10.71 2.57 2.51
C LEU A 145 -11.78 3.62 2.25
N LYS A 146 -11.39 4.90 2.17
CA LYS A 146 -12.23 5.98 1.68
C LYS A 146 -11.79 6.35 0.27
N ASP A 147 -12.73 6.33 -0.67
CA ASP A 147 -12.49 6.72 -2.05
C ASP A 147 -12.15 8.22 -2.11
N PRO A 148 -10.95 8.60 -2.59
CA PRO A 148 -10.61 10.01 -2.72
C PRO A 148 -11.46 10.74 -3.76
N ASN A 149 -12.06 10.04 -4.72
CA ASN A 149 -12.81 10.62 -5.83
C ASN A 149 -14.26 10.97 -5.45
N ASN A 150 -14.91 10.16 -4.62
CA ASN A 150 -16.34 10.30 -4.31
C ASN A 150 -16.66 10.23 -2.81
N GLY A 151 -15.69 9.91 -1.95
CA GLY A 151 -15.85 9.85 -0.49
C GLY A 151 -16.49 8.57 0.05
N ARG A 152 -16.91 7.63 -0.80
CA ARG A 152 -17.47 6.33 -0.40
C ARG A 152 -16.47 5.53 0.40
N ARG A 153 -16.97 4.65 1.26
CA ARG A 153 -16.12 3.78 2.09
C ARG A 153 -16.33 2.33 1.71
N LEU A 154 -15.22 1.62 1.48
CA LEU A 154 -15.20 0.19 1.25
C LEU A 154 -14.48 -0.49 2.41
N THR A 155 -15.03 -1.57 2.94
CA THR A 155 -14.38 -2.36 4.00
C THR A 155 -14.08 -3.76 3.50
N PHE A 156 -12.81 -4.15 3.62
CA PHE A 156 -12.29 -5.42 3.16
C PHE A 156 -11.85 -6.26 4.36
N PRO A 157 -12.15 -7.57 4.39
CA PRO A 157 -11.44 -8.46 5.29
C PRO A 157 -9.98 -8.54 4.86
N THR A 158 -9.09 -8.64 5.84
CA THR A 158 -7.66 -8.85 5.59
C THR A 158 -7.25 -10.21 6.13
N PHE A 159 -6.19 -10.77 5.57
CA PHE A 159 -5.74 -12.12 5.88
C PHE A 159 -4.28 -12.10 6.29
N ARG A 160 -3.84 -13.12 7.02
CA ARG A 160 -2.39 -13.27 7.24
C ARG A 160 -1.71 -13.53 5.90
N ARG A 161 -0.54 -12.92 5.73
CA ARG A 161 0.28 -13.10 4.52
C ARG A 161 0.47 -14.58 4.18
N GLY A 162 0.30 -14.94 2.92
CA GLY A 162 0.40 -16.31 2.42
C GLY A 162 -0.78 -17.22 2.79
N GLN A 163 -1.80 -16.71 3.49
CA GLN A 163 -3.06 -17.41 3.77
C GLN A 163 -4.21 -16.93 2.86
N ALA A 164 -3.91 -16.16 1.82
CA ALA A 164 -4.87 -15.73 0.80
C ALA A 164 -5.33 -16.92 -0.06
N HIS A 165 -6.02 -17.89 0.54
CA HIS A 165 -6.77 -18.91 -0.17
C HIS A 165 -8.08 -18.29 -0.64
N TYR A 166 -8.07 -17.75 -1.87
CA TYR A 166 -9.21 -17.52 -2.77
C TYR A 166 -10.59 -17.60 -2.09
N LYS A 167 -10.99 -16.47 -1.48
CA LYS A 167 -12.40 -16.16 -1.21
C LYS A 167 -12.78 -14.87 -1.93
N ALA A 168 -12.70 -14.89 -3.26
CA ALA A 168 -13.28 -13.87 -4.13
C ALA A 168 -14.83 -13.80 -4.02
N ALA A 169 -15.47 -14.68 -3.23
CA ALA A 169 -16.92 -14.82 -3.16
C ALA A 169 -17.62 -14.04 -2.03
N SER A 170 -16.91 -13.27 -1.20
CA SER A 170 -17.59 -12.52 -0.13
C SER A 170 -16.86 -11.23 0.28
N TYR A 171 -16.57 -10.35 -0.67
CA TYR A 171 -16.39 -8.94 -0.32
C TYR A 171 -17.78 -8.38 0.00
N ALA A 172 -18.19 -8.44 1.27
CA ALA A 172 -19.38 -7.76 1.72
C ALA A 172 -19.07 -6.26 1.73
N CYS A 173 -19.44 -5.56 0.66
CA CYS A 173 -19.46 -4.10 0.66
C CYS A 173 -20.50 -3.65 1.68
N ALA A 174 -20.06 -3.32 2.89
CA ALA A 174 -20.87 -2.57 3.82
C ALA A 174 -20.68 -1.08 3.49
N GLU A 175 -21.60 -0.53 2.69
CA GLU A 175 -21.75 0.92 2.57
C GLU A 175 -22.14 1.46 3.95
N PHE A 176 -21.20 2.11 4.63
CA PHE A 176 -21.53 2.92 5.80
C PHE A 176 -21.74 4.35 5.32
N ASP A 177 -23.01 4.74 5.15
CA ASP A 177 -23.40 6.14 5.09
C ASP A 177 -22.93 6.85 6.37
N GLU A 178 -22.51 8.11 6.20
CA GLU A 178 -21.95 9.04 7.18
C GLU A 178 -22.14 8.65 8.66
N VAL A 179 -21.05 8.29 9.33
CA VAL A 179 -21.03 8.36 10.80
C VAL A 179 -21.02 9.84 11.15
N GLU A 180 -22.19 10.39 11.52
CA GLU A 180 -22.27 11.67 12.23
C GLU A 180 -21.21 11.63 13.34
N GLY A 181 -20.25 12.56 13.26
CA GLY A 181 -19.25 12.72 14.29
C GLY A 181 -19.91 12.91 15.67
N PRO A 182 -19.29 12.46 16.77
CA PRO A 182 -19.87 12.63 18.09
C PRO A 182 -20.15 14.11 18.34
N ALA A 183 -21.38 14.41 18.78
CA ALA A 183 -21.79 15.76 19.13
C ALA A 183 -20.77 16.38 20.10
N THR A 184 -20.02 17.37 19.62
CA THR A 184 -19.18 18.23 20.46
C THR A 184 -20.09 19.11 21.31
N GLY A 185 -20.53 18.57 22.46
CA GLY A 185 -21.25 19.29 23.50
C GLY A 185 -20.39 19.39 24.75
N PHE A 186 -19.46 20.34 24.79
CA PHE A 186 -18.86 20.76 26.06
C PHE A 186 -19.95 21.41 26.92
N GLN A 187 -20.41 20.73 27.97
CA GLN A 187 -21.16 21.39 29.03
C GLN A 187 -20.21 22.32 29.80
N GLN A 188 -20.32 23.63 29.57
CA GLN A 188 -19.84 24.62 30.52
C GLN A 188 -20.83 24.67 31.69
N THR A 189 -20.46 24.08 32.81
CA THR A 189 -21.09 24.38 34.10
C THR A 189 -20.57 25.74 34.55
N LEU A 190 -21.40 26.78 34.44
CA LEU A 190 -21.19 28.03 35.17
C LEU A 190 -21.55 27.78 36.63
N ALA A 191 -20.59 28.06 37.52
CA ALA A 191 -20.78 28.17 38.96
C ALA A 191 -21.31 29.56 39.33
#